data_AF-A0AAP2RLF3-F1
#
_entry.id   AF-A0AAP2RLF3-F1
#
_cell.length_a   1.000
_cell.length_b   1.000
_cell.length_c   1.000
_cell.angle_alpha   90.00
_cell.angle_beta   90.00
_cell.angle_gamma   90.00
#
_symmetry.space_group_name_H-M   'P 1'
#
loop_
_entity.id
_entity.type
_entity.pdbx_description
1 polymer ?
#
loop_
_entity_poly.entity_id
_entity_poly.type
_entity_poly.pdbx_seq_one_letter_code
_entity_poly.pdbx_strand_id
1 'polypeptide(L)'
;MKRGIIATLMSLVILLGSSLMVFGAEEGSKTLNEYIETICLDEIIDTGERIQIIGRDYENGDAEFIQIVNNEIVSNYYVDRSESVINETSQVNGKQKISTIEYKEAAGVSYSPMAYTNAGTLTWNWSDGSNSGTCGAKLSFETVFNTKDKYDINGRYRNLAALASFISSVIALPASPATTVAKNVFSYLGVGFTVTQVLIPTYYVSANSVKVTHKAINTANSGHVNTLNGTQYTVTQTGYSNKTYTEGNYYSTSSFANRSTVYANAMYHLLFSYPSYSIKSWN
;
A
#
# COMPACT_ATOMS: atom_id res chain seq x y z
N MET A 1 -16.04 -12.86 28.89
CA MET A 1 -15.78 -13.91 27.88
C MET A 1 -15.75 -13.23 26.52
N LYS A 2 -14.57 -13.15 25.87
CA LYS A 2 -14.33 -12.51 24.57
C LYS A 2 -14.83 -13.40 23.43
N ARG A 3 -15.67 -12.88 22.53
CA ARG A 3 -15.92 -13.29 21.13
C ARG A 3 -16.65 -12.11 20.46
N GLY A 4 -16.38 -11.64 19.25
CA GLY A 4 -15.50 -12.03 18.17
C GLY A 4 -15.77 -11.03 17.03
N ILE A 5 -14.72 -10.64 16.32
CA ILE A 5 -14.71 -9.70 15.20
C ILE A 5 -15.59 -10.23 14.07
N ILE A 6 -16.46 -9.37 13.51
CA ILE A 6 -16.90 -9.45 12.12
C ILE A 6 -16.76 -8.06 11.53
N ALA A 7 -15.73 -7.89 10.71
CA ALA A 7 -15.57 -6.76 9.81
C ALA A 7 -16.50 -6.99 8.62
N THR A 8 -17.42 -6.06 8.37
CA THR A 8 -18.20 -6.02 7.14
C THR A 8 -17.72 -4.82 6.34
N LEU A 9 -16.95 -5.10 5.29
CA LEU A 9 -16.52 -4.13 4.29
C LEU A 9 -17.70 -3.96 3.31
N MET A 10 -18.32 -2.78 3.27
CA MET A 10 -19.19 -2.42 2.15
C MET A 10 -19.17 -0.90 1.91
N SER A 11 -18.54 -0.55 0.80
CA SER A 11 -18.64 0.63 -0.06
C SER A 11 -19.36 1.86 0.48
N LEU A 12 -18.59 2.91 0.76
CA LEU A 12 -19.07 4.28 0.64
C LEU A 12 -18.12 5.05 -0.29
N VAL A 13 -18.49 5.09 -1.57
CA VAL A 13 -17.95 6.07 -2.53
C VAL A 13 -18.48 7.43 -2.09
N ILE A 14 -17.70 8.16 -1.28
CA ILE A 14 -17.98 9.57 -1.05
C ILE A 14 -17.35 10.33 -2.22
N LEU A 15 -18.20 10.74 -3.17
CA LEU A 15 -17.91 11.91 -4.00
C LEU A 15 -17.71 13.12 -3.06
N LEU A 16 -16.47 13.42 -2.67
CA LEU A 16 -16.09 14.78 -2.26
C LEU A 16 -15.77 15.59 -3.52
N GLY A 17 -16.75 15.66 -4.41
CA GLY A 17 -16.80 16.65 -5.48
C GLY A 17 -17.58 17.85 -4.97
N SER A 18 -16.94 19.02 -5.01
CA SER A 18 -17.49 20.36 -4.75
C SER A 18 -17.89 20.71 -3.30
N SER A 19 -16.95 21.37 -2.60
CA SER A 19 -17.13 22.42 -1.55
C SER A 19 -16.21 22.31 -0.33
N LEU A 20 -15.12 21.52 -0.38
CA LEU A 20 -14.00 21.77 0.53
C LEU A 20 -13.25 23.00 0.01
N MET A 21 -13.19 24.04 0.83
CA MET A 21 -12.48 25.27 0.53
C MET A 21 -11.09 24.92 0.02
N VAL A 22 -10.83 25.36 -1.21
CA VAL A 22 -9.55 25.28 -1.89
C VAL A 22 -8.51 25.87 -0.95
N PHE A 23 -7.71 25.00 -0.34
CA PHE A 23 -6.39 25.38 0.14
C PHE A 23 -5.59 25.77 -1.10
N GLY A 24 -5.54 27.07 -1.38
CA GLY A 24 -4.74 27.63 -2.46
C GLY A 24 -3.27 27.29 -2.21
N ALA A 25 -2.79 26.26 -2.89
CA ALA A 25 -1.38 26.06 -3.17
C ALA A 25 -1.19 26.49 -4.63
N GLU A 26 -0.20 27.36 -4.87
CA GLU A 26 0.27 27.71 -6.21
C GLU A 26 0.44 26.44 -7.06
N GLU A 27 -0.01 26.51 -8.30
CA GLU A 27 0.16 25.49 -9.34
C GLU A 27 1.64 25.35 -9.71
N GLY A 28 2.43 24.74 -8.83
CA GLY A 28 3.66 24.06 -9.21
C GLY A 28 3.29 22.67 -9.70
N SER A 29 3.00 22.53 -11.00
CA SER A 29 2.95 21.29 -11.80
C SER A 29 2.78 19.99 -10.99
N LYS A 30 1.64 19.81 -10.32
CA LYS A 30 1.21 18.48 -9.90
C LYS A 30 0.68 17.80 -11.15
N THR A 31 1.50 17.01 -11.83
CA THR A 31 0.96 15.96 -12.68
C THR A 31 -0.06 15.22 -11.84
N LEU A 32 -1.32 15.20 -12.30
CA LEU A 32 -2.42 14.46 -11.69
C LEU A 32 -2.07 12.97 -11.79
N ASN A 33 -1.21 12.49 -10.91
CA ASN A 33 -0.90 11.08 -10.79
C ASN A 33 -2.16 10.40 -10.28
N GLU A 34 -2.63 9.38 -11.00
CA GLU A 34 -3.79 8.60 -10.58
C GLU A 34 -3.46 7.86 -9.27
N TYR A 35 -4.42 7.82 -8.36
CA TYR A 35 -4.29 7.12 -7.08
C TYR A 35 -4.46 5.62 -7.30
N ILE A 36 -3.56 4.81 -6.75
CA ILE A 36 -3.66 3.35 -6.86
C ILE A 36 -4.48 2.77 -5.70
N GLU A 37 -4.32 3.32 -4.49
CA GLU A 37 -5.00 2.85 -3.29
C GLU A 37 -5.38 4.04 -2.39
N THR A 38 -6.55 3.96 -1.75
CA THR A 38 -6.97 4.89 -0.68
C THR A 38 -7.36 4.10 0.55
N ILE A 39 -6.73 4.40 1.68
CA ILE A 39 -7.03 3.81 2.98
C ILE A 39 -7.66 4.87 3.84
N CYS A 40 -8.79 4.54 4.46
CA CYS A 40 -9.40 5.34 5.50
C CYS A 40 -9.31 4.58 6.83
N LEU A 41 -8.56 5.11 7.79
CA LEU A 41 -8.71 4.72 9.19
C LEU A 41 -9.69 5.70 9.84
N ASP A 42 -10.74 5.19 10.44
CA ASP A 42 -11.78 5.98 11.12
C ASP A 42 -11.92 5.49 12.56
N GLU A 43 -11.75 6.40 13.52
CA GLU A 43 -11.79 6.08 14.94
C GLU A 43 -12.55 7.18 15.69
N ILE A 44 -13.50 6.76 16.53
CA ILE A 44 -14.13 7.63 17.51
C ILE A 44 -13.41 7.38 18.82
N ILE A 45 -12.72 8.39 19.35
CA ILE A 45 -12.01 8.29 20.62
C ILE A 45 -12.95 8.63 21.79
N ASP A 46 -12.53 8.31 23.02
CA ASP A 46 -13.35 8.45 24.23
C ASP A 46 -13.89 9.88 24.48
N THR A 47 -13.27 10.90 23.87
CA THR A 47 -13.73 12.30 23.91
C THR A 47 -14.93 12.58 22.99
N GLY A 48 -15.36 11.61 22.19
CA GLY A 48 -16.42 11.74 21.18
C GLY A 48 -15.94 12.35 19.85
N GLU A 49 -14.67 12.73 19.76
CA GLU A 49 -14.07 13.25 18.52
C GLU A 49 -13.90 12.13 17.50
N ARG A 50 -14.26 12.44 16.24
CA ARG A 50 -14.04 11.54 15.11
C ARG A 50 -12.75 11.91 14.41
N ILE A 51 -11.84 10.96 14.31
CA ILE A 51 -10.54 11.13 13.68
C ILE A 51 -10.48 10.19 12.49
N GLN A 52 -10.15 10.78 11.33
CA GLN A 52 -9.92 10.03 10.12
C GLN A 52 -8.53 10.28 9.59
N ILE A 53 -7.88 9.23 9.08
CA ILE A 53 -6.67 9.34 8.28
C ILE A 53 -6.93 8.74 6.93
N ILE A 54 -6.69 9.57 5.91
CA ILE A 54 -6.69 9.17 4.52
C ILE A 54 -5.23 9.01 4.11
N GLY A 55 -4.84 7.77 3.81
CA GLY A 55 -3.57 7.45 3.16
C GLY A 55 -3.81 7.19 1.68
N ARG A 56 -2.97 7.73 0.81
CA ARG A 56 -3.04 7.50 -0.64
C ARG A 56 -1.67 7.16 -1.19
N ASP A 57 -1.62 6.12 -2.03
CA ASP A 57 -0.42 5.72 -2.76
C ASP A 57 -0.58 6.08 -4.25
N TYR A 58 0.44 6.70 -4.82
CA TYR A 58 0.46 7.16 -6.22
C TYR A 58 1.32 6.24 -7.10
N GLU A 59 1.06 6.24 -8.41
CA GLU A 59 1.78 5.41 -9.39
C GLU A 59 3.29 5.65 -9.44
N ASN A 60 3.73 6.89 -9.20
CA ASN A 60 5.15 7.23 -9.14
C ASN A 60 5.84 6.76 -7.84
N GLY A 61 5.09 6.13 -6.93
CA GLY A 61 5.56 5.68 -5.64
C GLY A 61 5.51 6.75 -4.55
N ASP A 62 4.98 7.95 -4.81
CA ASP A 62 4.73 8.93 -3.76
C ASP A 62 3.56 8.50 -2.88
N ALA A 63 3.41 9.17 -1.73
CA ALA A 63 2.31 8.93 -0.81
C ALA A 63 1.77 10.22 -0.19
N GLU A 64 0.47 10.28 0.06
CA GLU A 64 -0.20 11.39 0.73
C GLU A 64 -0.90 10.91 2.01
N PHE A 65 -0.79 11.70 3.07
CA PHE A 65 -1.40 11.43 4.37
C PHE A 65 -2.17 12.65 4.85
N ILE A 66 -3.50 12.51 4.94
CA ILE A 66 -4.40 13.56 5.36
C ILE A 66 -5.02 13.16 6.69
N GLN A 67 -4.90 14.00 7.71
CA GLN A 67 -5.64 13.84 8.96
C GLN A 67 -6.84 14.78 8.98
N ILE A 68 -7.99 14.22 9.29
CA ILE A 68 -9.27 14.91 9.41
C ILE A 68 -9.75 14.72 10.85
N VAL A 69 -10.15 15.80 11.50
CA VAL A 69 -10.74 15.78 12.84
C VAL A 69 -12.10 16.47 12.75
N ASN A 70 -13.17 15.80 13.17
CA ASN A 70 -14.55 16.33 13.11
C ASN A 70 -14.92 16.89 11.72
N ASN A 71 -14.56 16.15 10.66
CA ASN A 71 -14.76 16.51 9.25
C ASN A 71 -13.94 17.71 8.73
N GLU A 72 -13.00 18.25 9.51
CA GLU A 72 -12.08 19.30 9.08
C GLU A 72 -10.68 18.74 8.82
N ILE A 73 -10.08 19.09 7.68
CA ILE A 73 -8.68 18.74 7.40
C ILE A 73 -7.78 19.56 8.31
N VAL A 74 -7.08 18.90 9.23
CA VAL A 74 -6.15 19.55 10.17
C VAL A 74 -4.71 19.56 9.65
N SER A 75 -4.36 18.59 8.80
CA SER A 75 -3.04 18.49 8.18
C SER A 75 -3.04 17.59 6.95
N ASN A 76 -2.20 17.93 5.98
CA ASN A 76 -1.85 17.14 4.82
C ASN A 76 -0.31 17.03 4.73
N TYR A 77 0.20 15.83 4.48
CA TYR A 77 1.61 15.54 4.24
C TYR A 77 1.76 14.76 2.94
N TYR A 78 2.46 15.36 1.97
CA TYR A 78 2.80 14.72 0.71
C TYR A 78 4.28 14.31 0.72
N VAL A 79 4.54 13.02 0.55
CA VAL A 79 5.88 12.45 0.47
C VAL A 79 6.32 12.44 -0.99
N ASP A 80 7.29 13.29 -1.33
CA ASP A 80 7.96 13.31 -2.63
C ASP A 80 9.24 12.49 -2.52
N ARG A 81 9.22 11.26 -3.05
CA ARG A 81 10.36 10.35 -2.95
C ARG A 81 11.49 10.72 -3.90
N SER A 82 11.19 11.36 -5.03
CA SER A 82 12.21 11.84 -5.97
C SER A 82 13.11 12.90 -5.37
N GLU A 83 12.51 13.83 -4.62
CA GLU A 83 13.23 14.95 -4.00
C GLU A 83 13.64 14.64 -2.55
N SER A 84 13.24 13.49 -1.99
CA SER A 84 13.49 13.10 -0.59
C SER A 84 12.95 14.13 0.43
N VAL A 85 11.76 14.65 0.16
CA VAL A 85 11.10 15.63 1.03
C VAL A 85 9.66 15.24 1.38
N ILE A 86 9.19 15.78 2.51
CA ILE A 86 7.78 15.76 2.90
C ILE A 86 7.26 17.19 2.87
N ASN A 87 6.28 17.44 2.01
CA ASN A 87 5.60 18.72 1.92
C ASN A 87 4.38 18.71 2.87
N GLU A 88 4.50 19.47 3.96
CA GLU A 88 3.47 19.67 4.97
C GLU A 88 2.59 20.88 4.61
N THR A 89 1.29 20.71 4.70
CA THR A 89 0.31 21.80 4.82
C THR A 89 -0.57 21.54 6.05
N SER A 90 -0.54 22.42 7.05
CA SER A 90 -1.24 22.18 8.31
C SER A 90 -1.76 23.45 8.98
N GLN A 91 -2.78 23.36 9.83
CA GLN A 91 -3.41 24.52 10.48
C GLN A 91 -2.84 24.79 11.87
N VAL A 92 -1.98 25.81 12.06
CA VAL A 92 -1.44 26.20 13.38
C VAL A 92 -2.10 27.49 13.85
N ASN A 93 -2.80 27.47 14.99
CA ASN A 93 -3.44 28.65 15.58
C ASN A 93 -4.35 29.42 14.61
N GLY A 94 -5.13 28.69 13.79
CA GLY A 94 -6.02 29.26 12.77
C GLY A 94 -5.31 29.84 11.54
N LYS A 95 -4.00 29.60 11.39
CA LYS A 95 -3.22 29.99 10.20
C LYS A 95 -2.67 28.75 9.50
N GLN A 96 -2.68 28.79 8.17
CA GLN A 96 -2.01 27.80 7.35
C GLN A 96 -0.50 27.90 7.53
N LYS A 97 0.12 26.78 7.87
CA LYS A 97 1.57 26.56 7.85
C LYS A 97 1.88 25.66 6.66
N ILE A 98 2.87 26.08 5.88
CA ILE A 98 3.47 25.27 4.82
C ILE A 98 4.93 25.05 5.21
N SER A 99 5.40 23.81 5.12
CA SER A 99 6.81 23.50 5.35
C SER A 99 7.24 22.31 4.52
N THR A 100 8.51 22.30 4.17
CA THR A 100 9.18 21.17 3.54
C THR A 100 10.13 20.55 4.55
N ILE A 101 10.05 19.24 4.73
CA ILE A 101 10.85 18.48 5.68
C ILE A 101 11.72 17.52 4.87
N GLU A 102 13.02 17.75 4.87
CA GLU A 102 13.97 16.80 4.29
C GLU A 102 14.04 15.54 5.16
N TYR A 103 14.15 14.38 4.52
CA TYR A 103 14.39 13.14 5.22
C TYR A 103 15.52 12.37 4.55
N LYS A 104 16.11 11.46 5.33
CA LYS A 104 17.07 10.49 4.81
C LYS A 104 16.48 9.10 4.97
N GLU A 105 16.27 8.44 3.83
CA GLU A 105 15.84 7.05 3.81
C GLU A 105 16.84 6.16 4.55
N ALA A 106 16.34 5.14 5.25
CA ALA A 106 17.14 4.14 5.90
C ALA A 106 18.05 3.45 4.87
N ALA A 107 19.28 3.17 5.28
CA ALA A 107 20.20 2.37 4.49
C ALA A 107 19.54 1.01 4.17
N GLY A 108 19.90 0.44 3.03
CA GLY A 108 19.23 -0.75 2.56
C GLY A 108 19.92 -1.40 1.38
N VAL A 109 19.58 -2.65 1.15
CA VAL A 109 20.06 -3.41 -0.01
C VAL A 109 18.87 -3.78 -0.87
N SER A 110 18.98 -3.47 -2.16
CA SER A 110 18.06 -3.95 -3.19
C SER A 110 18.75 -5.04 -3.99
N TYR A 111 18.09 -6.17 -4.18
CA TYR A 111 18.58 -7.30 -4.95
C TYR A 111 17.49 -7.84 -5.88
N SER A 112 17.83 -7.98 -7.16
CA SER A 112 16.97 -8.57 -8.18
C SER A 112 17.71 -9.72 -8.88
N PRO A 113 17.17 -10.95 -8.90
CA PRO A 113 17.64 -12.02 -9.77
C PRO A 113 17.58 -11.58 -11.23
N MET A 114 18.61 -11.89 -12.02
CA MET A 114 18.72 -11.44 -13.40
C MET A 114 17.70 -12.06 -14.37
N ALA A 115 16.92 -13.06 -13.95
CA ALA A 115 16.03 -13.80 -14.85
C ALA A 115 14.74 -14.27 -14.17
N TYR A 116 13.68 -14.36 -14.99
CA TYR A 116 12.43 -15.01 -14.62
C TYR A 116 12.65 -16.51 -14.36
N THR A 117 12.17 -16.97 -13.21
CA THR A 117 12.09 -18.39 -12.86
C THR A 117 10.83 -18.99 -13.46
N ASN A 118 10.96 -20.14 -14.12
CA ASN A 118 9.80 -20.87 -14.64
C ASN A 118 8.95 -21.41 -13.49
N ALA A 119 7.64 -21.15 -13.50
CA ALA A 119 6.70 -21.67 -12.52
C ALA A 119 6.01 -22.95 -13.03
N GLY A 120 5.67 -22.97 -14.31
CA GLY A 120 4.97 -24.08 -14.97
C GLY A 120 3.99 -23.59 -16.03
N THR A 121 3.03 -24.42 -16.40
CA THR A 121 1.96 -24.16 -17.36
C THR A 121 0.60 -24.44 -16.73
N LEU A 122 -0.27 -23.44 -16.76
CA LEU A 122 -1.70 -23.61 -16.44
C LEU A 122 -2.50 -23.83 -17.71
N THR A 123 -3.49 -24.72 -17.64
CA THR A 123 -4.48 -24.86 -18.71
C THR A 123 -5.90 -24.78 -18.16
N TRP A 124 -6.81 -24.24 -18.95
CA TRP A 124 -8.23 -24.11 -18.64
C TRP A 124 -9.08 -24.70 -19.75
N ASN A 125 -10.18 -25.34 -19.37
CA ASN A 125 -11.28 -25.57 -20.30
C ASN A 125 -12.12 -24.30 -20.34
N TRP A 126 -12.60 -23.90 -21.51
CA TRP A 126 -13.48 -22.75 -21.68
C TRP A 126 -14.68 -23.09 -22.56
N SER A 127 -15.77 -22.33 -22.39
CA SER A 127 -16.92 -22.31 -23.30
C SER A 127 -17.53 -20.91 -23.36
N ASP A 128 -18.08 -20.56 -24.52
CA ASP A 128 -18.83 -19.32 -24.76
C ASP A 128 -20.35 -19.58 -24.98
N GLY A 129 -20.80 -20.80 -24.72
CA GLY A 129 -22.16 -21.27 -24.97
C GLY A 129 -22.40 -21.83 -26.38
N SER A 130 -21.53 -21.53 -27.35
CA SER A 130 -21.61 -22.08 -28.72
C SER A 130 -20.41 -22.98 -29.05
N ASN A 131 -19.26 -22.66 -28.50
CA ASN A 131 -17.98 -23.35 -28.67
C ASN A 131 -17.43 -23.75 -27.30
N SER A 132 -16.50 -24.70 -27.34
CA SER A 132 -15.69 -25.06 -26.19
C SER A 132 -14.28 -25.43 -26.63
N GLY A 133 -13.32 -25.30 -25.73
CA GLY A 133 -11.93 -25.59 -26.03
C GLY A 133 -11.04 -25.60 -24.80
N THR A 134 -9.74 -25.66 -25.06
CA THR A 134 -8.70 -25.50 -24.04
C THR A 134 -7.83 -24.30 -24.39
N CYS A 135 -7.51 -23.47 -23.40
CA CYS A 135 -6.50 -22.43 -23.49
C CYS A 135 -5.44 -22.65 -22.39
N GLY A 136 -4.28 -22.01 -22.51
CA GLY A 136 -3.21 -22.20 -21.54
C GLY A 136 -2.22 -21.05 -21.48
N ALA A 137 -1.51 -20.97 -20.37
CA ALA A 137 -0.51 -19.96 -20.10
C ALA A 137 0.76 -20.60 -19.53
N LYS A 138 1.92 -20.29 -20.14
CA LYS A 138 3.22 -20.53 -19.53
C LYS A 138 3.49 -19.43 -18.53
N LEU A 139 3.80 -19.81 -17.31
CA LEU A 139 3.95 -18.92 -16.17
C LEU A 139 5.39 -18.89 -15.70
N SER A 140 5.84 -17.70 -15.35
CA SER A 140 7.14 -17.45 -14.76
C SER A 140 7.06 -16.27 -13.82
N PHE A 141 8.00 -16.16 -12.89
CA PHE A 141 8.06 -15.03 -11.97
C PHE A 141 9.48 -14.54 -11.77
N GLU A 142 9.61 -13.28 -11.40
CA GLU A 142 10.84 -12.70 -10.84
C GLU A 142 10.52 -12.04 -9.50
N THR A 143 11.54 -11.87 -8.66
CA THR A 143 11.40 -11.33 -7.31
C THR A 143 12.40 -10.23 -7.06
N VAL A 144 11.98 -9.04 -6.67
CA VAL A 144 12.89 -7.99 -6.20
C VAL A 144 12.78 -7.89 -4.70
N PHE A 145 13.91 -8.06 -4.01
CA PHE A 145 14.02 -7.89 -2.56
C PHE A 145 14.54 -6.50 -2.26
N ASN A 146 13.89 -5.80 -1.34
CA ASN A 146 14.40 -4.55 -0.79
C ASN A 146 14.39 -4.66 0.73
N THR A 147 15.53 -4.39 1.35
CA THR A 147 15.65 -4.40 2.81
C THR A 147 15.95 -3.00 3.27
N LYS A 148 15.28 -2.56 4.33
CA LYS A 148 15.55 -1.32 5.02
C LYS A 148 16.07 -1.62 6.40
N ASP A 149 17.23 -1.05 6.69
CA ASP A 149 17.86 -1.14 7.99
C ASP A 149 16.94 -0.55 9.05
N LYS A 150 17.24 -0.94 10.29
CA LYS A 150 16.54 -0.45 11.47
C LYS A 150 16.76 1.05 11.62
N TYR A 151 15.66 1.80 11.63
CA TYR A 151 15.65 3.26 11.78
C TYR A 151 15.02 3.66 13.12
N ASP A 152 15.64 4.60 13.84
CA ASP A 152 15.05 5.20 15.04
C ASP A 152 14.16 6.39 14.64
N ILE A 153 12.85 6.28 14.85
CA ILE A 153 11.89 7.36 14.54
C ILE A 153 11.73 8.32 15.72
N ASN A 154 12.77 8.47 16.55
CA ASN A 154 12.74 9.40 17.67
C ASN A 154 12.55 10.84 17.16
N GLY A 155 11.64 11.58 17.77
CA GLY A 155 11.35 12.92 17.27
C GLY A 155 10.06 13.53 17.81
N ARG A 156 9.77 14.73 17.31
CA ARG A 156 8.55 15.46 17.62
C ARG A 156 7.68 15.49 16.37
N TYR A 157 6.51 14.87 16.45
CA TYR A 157 5.56 14.78 15.36
C TYR A 157 4.30 15.51 15.72
N ARG A 158 3.69 16.19 14.74
CA ARG A 158 2.50 16.97 15.00
C ARG A 158 1.32 16.09 15.38
N ASN A 159 1.10 15.04 14.59
CA ASN A 159 -0.04 14.17 14.72
C ASN A 159 0.26 12.82 14.03
N LEU A 160 -0.77 11.99 13.89
CA LEU A 160 -0.63 10.65 13.37
C LEU A 160 -0.30 10.65 11.86
N ALA A 161 -0.85 11.57 11.07
CA ALA A 161 -0.47 11.73 9.66
C ALA A 161 1.00 12.16 9.48
N ALA A 162 1.49 13.07 10.34
CA ALA A 162 2.91 13.48 10.31
C ALA A 162 3.86 12.31 10.60
N LEU A 163 3.50 11.45 11.56
CA LEU A 163 4.31 10.27 11.86
C LEU A 163 4.22 9.23 10.74
N ALA A 164 3.02 9.00 10.19
CA ALA A 164 2.82 8.06 9.08
C ALA A 164 3.59 8.49 7.82
N SER A 165 3.58 9.78 7.47
CA SER A 165 4.36 10.30 6.35
C SER A 165 5.85 10.09 6.57
N PHE A 166 6.35 10.40 7.77
CA PHE A 166 7.77 10.19 8.08
C PHE A 166 8.17 8.72 8.01
N ILE A 167 7.35 7.80 8.55
CA ILE A 167 7.60 6.35 8.46
C ILE A 167 7.59 5.89 6.99
N SER A 168 6.60 6.33 6.21
CA SER A 168 6.52 6.03 4.77
C SER A 168 7.77 6.48 4.03
N SER A 169 8.29 7.67 4.36
CA SER A 169 9.52 8.23 3.81
C SER A 169 10.77 7.44 4.20
N VAL A 170 11.01 7.22 5.50
CA VAL A 170 12.31 6.68 5.95
C VAL A 170 12.48 5.18 5.72
N ILE A 171 11.39 4.40 5.67
CA ILE A 171 11.46 2.95 5.41
C ILE A 171 10.70 2.52 4.14
N ALA A 172 10.41 3.47 3.24
CA ALA A 172 9.81 3.24 1.92
C ALA A 172 8.54 2.37 1.95
N LEU A 173 7.66 2.62 2.93
CA LEU A 173 6.40 1.92 3.06
C LEU A 173 5.26 2.63 2.32
N PRO A 174 4.32 1.88 1.70
CA PRO A 174 3.09 2.48 1.21
C PRO A 174 2.22 3.01 2.36
N ALA A 175 1.20 3.79 2.03
CA ALA A 175 0.41 4.57 2.98
C ALA A 175 -0.33 3.68 3.99
N SER A 176 -0.83 2.52 3.55
CA SER A 176 -1.54 1.57 4.40
C SER A 176 -0.69 1.04 5.57
N PRO A 177 0.46 0.38 5.31
CA PRO A 177 1.31 -0.10 6.39
C PRO A 177 1.92 1.05 7.19
N ALA A 178 2.32 2.16 6.57
CA ALA A 178 2.90 3.30 7.28
C ALA A 178 1.91 3.88 8.33
N THR A 179 0.65 4.07 7.94
CA THR A 179 -0.39 4.54 8.87
C THR A 179 -0.63 3.55 10.00
N THR A 180 -0.66 2.25 9.70
CA THR A 180 -0.82 1.20 10.71
C THR A 180 0.33 1.19 11.71
N VAL A 181 1.57 1.32 11.24
CA VAL A 181 2.78 1.42 12.09
C VAL A 181 2.69 2.65 12.98
N ALA A 182 2.34 3.81 12.42
CA ALA A 182 2.17 5.04 13.19
C ALA A 182 1.12 4.89 14.31
N LYS A 183 -0.01 4.22 14.03
CA LYS A 183 -1.05 3.94 15.03
C LYS A 183 -0.54 3.05 16.16
N ASN A 184 0.25 2.03 15.82
CA ASN A 184 0.85 1.14 16.81
C ASN A 184 1.85 1.88 17.71
N VAL A 185 2.62 2.84 17.16
CA VAL A 185 3.53 3.69 17.93
C VAL A 185 2.75 4.51 18.96
N PHE A 186 1.69 5.22 18.52
CA PHE A 186 0.85 6.01 19.43
C PHE A 186 0.23 5.13 20.54
N SER A 187 -0.27 3.96 20.15
CA SER A 187 -0.84 2.98 21.08
C SER A 187 0.19 2.47 22.10
N TYR A 188 1.42 2.22 21.66
CA TYR A 188 2.51 1.77 22.53
C TYR A 188 2.91 2.83 23.56
N LEU A 189 2.87 4.10 23.17
CA LEU A 189 3.17 5.23 24.06
C LEU A 189 1.98 5.65 24.93
N GLY A 190 0.79 5.07 24.72
CA GLY A 190 -0.42 5.46 25.42
C GLY A 190 -0.88 6.88 25.10
N VAL A 191 -0.59 7.38 23.89
CA VAL A 191 -0.91 8.74 23.46
C VAL A 191 -2.14 8.72 22.55
N GLY A 192 -3.11 9.59 22.84
CA GLY A 192 -4.31 9.77 22.01
C GLY A 192 -4.01 10.47 20.67
N PHE A 193 -4.93 10.36 19.71
CA PHE A 193 -4.70 10.80 18.32
C PHE A 193 -5.01 12.30 18.07
N THR A 194 -5.64 13.03 19.01
CA THR A 194 -5.96 14.47 18.91
C THR A 194 -4.92 15.41 19.50
N VAL A 195 -3.84 14.87 20.04
CA VAL A 195 -2.70 15.65 20.52
C VAL A 195 -2.09 16.48 19.38
N THR A 196 -1.75 17.73 19.69
CA THR A 196 -1.21 18.70 18.73
C THR A 196 0.30 18.54 18.50
N GLN A 197 0.97 17.77 19.35
CA GLN A 197 2.36 17.38 19.22
C GLN A 197 2.67 16.16 20.11
N VAL A 198 3.34 15.16 19.55
CA VAL A 198 3.80 13.95 20.25
C VAL A 198 5.31 13.90 20.24
N LEU A 199 5.90 13.66 21.41
CA LEU A 199 7.29 13.28 21.53
C LEU A 199 7.38 11.75 21.46
N ILE A 200 7.98 11.25 20.40
CA ILE A 200 8.32 9.84 20.25
C ILE A 200 9.74 9.66 20.80
N PRO A 201 9.92 8.87 21.88
CA PRO A 201 11.26 8.50 22.36
C PRO A 201 11.92 7.56 21.34
N THR A 202 13.05 6.95 21.69
CA THR A 202 13.65 5.91 20.84
C THR A 202 12.62 4.81 20.54
N TYR A 203 12.31 4.66 19.26
CA TYR A 203 11.38 3.68 18.76
C TYR A 203 11.87 3.24 17.39
N TYR A 204 12.19 1.96 17.28
CA TYR A 204 12.75 1.44 16.05
C TYR A 204 11.70 0.82 15.14
N VAL A 205 11.86 1.06 13.85
CA VAL A 205 11.11 0.44 12.74
C VAL A 205 12.07 -0.07 11.67
N SER A 206 11.70 -1.15 10.99
CA SER A 206 12.37 -1.63 9.79
C SER A 206 11.37 -2.32 8.87
N ALA A 207 11.70 -2.41 7.59
CA ALA A 207 10.86 -3.06 6.60
C ALA A 207 11.69 -3.88 5.62
N ASN A 208 11.24 -5.08 5.32
CA ASN A 208 11.73 -5.88 4.20
C ASN A 208 10.59 -6.04 3.21
N SER A 209 10.81 -5.73 1.94
CA SER A 209 9.83 -5.94 0.90
C SER A 209 10.29 -6.97 -0.13
N VAL A 210 9.32 -7.71 -0.64
CA VAL A 210 9.47 -8.67 -1.73
C VAL A 210 8.44 -8.33 -2.79
N LYS A 211 8.88 -7.68 -3.86
CA LYS A 211 8.07 -7.47 -5.07
C LYS A 211 8.14 -8.73 -5.91
N VAL A 212 7.00 -9.26 -6.33
CA VAL A 212 6.92 -10.40 -7.25
C VAL A 212 6.23 -9.94 -8.52
N THR A 213 6.89 -10.13 -9.66
CA THR A 213 6.28 -9.91 -10.97
C THR A 213 6.04 -11.27 -11.61
N HIS A 214 4.77 -11.63 -11.81
CA HIS A 214 4.37 -12.82 -12.56
C HIS A 214 4.17 -12.44 -14.02
N LYS A 215 4.64 -13.30 -14.92
CA LYS A 215 4.51 -13.17 -16.35
C LYS A 215 3.77 -14.38 -16.90
N ALA A 216 2.73 -14.12 -17.67
CA ALA A 216 1.92 -15.12 -18.35
C ALA A 216 2.07 -14.97 -19.86
N ILE A 217 2.39 -16.09 -20.53
CA ILE A 217 2.53 -16.17 -21.99
C ILE A 217 1.50 -17.16 -22.51
N ASN A 218 0.64 -16.72 -23.44
CA ASN A 218 -0.35 -17.59 -24.04
C ASN A 218 0.32 -18.75 -24.80
N THR A 219 -0.11 -19.98 -24.53
CA THR A 219 0.48 -21.20 -25.13
C THR A 219 0.21 -21.34 -26.62
N ALA A 220 -0.89 -20.76 -27.12
CA ALA A 220 -1.28 -20.81 -28.53
C ALA A 220 -0.76 -19.61 -29.35
N ASN A 221 -0.42 -18.50 -28.68
CA ASN A 221 0.15 -17.31 -29.30
C ASN A 221 1.23 -16.72 -28.38
N SER A 222 2.49 -17.07 -28.64
CA SER A 222 3.62 -16.63 -27.82
C SER A 222 3.87 -15.12 -27.84
N GLY A 223 3.27 -14.38 -28.78
CA GLY A 223 3.30 -12.91 -28.80
C GLY A 223 2.33 -12.26 -27.83
N HIS A 224 1.33 -13.00 -27.31
CA HIS A 224 0.40 -12.49 -26.31
C HIS A 224 0.96 -12.75 -24.90
N VAL A 225 1.55 -11.71 -24.32
CA VAL A 225 2.24 -11.73 -23.04
C VAL A 225 1.70 -10.62 -22.16
N ASN A 226 1.38 -10.94 -20.91
CA ASN A 226 0.99 -9.95 -19.90
C ASN A 226 1.69 -10.24 -18.57
N THR A 227 1.76 -9.22 -17.72
CA THR A 227 2.36 -9.34 -16.39
C THR A 227 1.41 -8.82 -15.33
N LEU A 228 1.57 -9.33 -14.11
CA LEU A 228 1.01 -8.73 -12.91
C LEU A 228 2.09 -8.66 -11.85
N ASN A 229 2.00 -7.66 -11.00
CA ASN A 229 2.95 -7.49 -9.92
C ASN A 229 2.26 -7.05 -8.64
N GLY A 230 2.92 -7.36 -7.53
CA GLY A 230 2.56 -6.88 -6.21
C GLY A 230 3.72 -7.07 -5.26
N THR A 231 3.62 -6.43 -4.09
CA THR A 231 4.71 -6.39 -3.11
C THR A 231 4.20 -6.84 -1.75
N GLN A 232 4.96 -7.68 -1.07
CA GLN A 232 4.75 -7.99 0.33
C GLN A 232 5.79 -7.26 1.18
N TYR A 233 5.35 -6.59 2.22
CA TYR A 233 6.18 -5.89 3.20
C TYR A 233 6.12 -6.63 4.53
N THR A 234 7.26 -7.04 5.06
CA THR A 234 7.41 -7.53 6.44
C THR A 234 7.97 -6.39 7.28
N VAL A 235 7.15 -5.87 8.18
CA VAL A 235 7.51 -4.75 9.05
C VAL A 235 7.82 -5.26 10.45
N THR A 236 8.94 -4.79 10.99
CA THR A 236 9.34 -5.01 12.38
C THR A 236 9.32 -3.68 13.11
N GLN A 237 8.75 -3.64 14.32
CA GLN A 237 8.65 -2.42 15.11
C GLN A 237 8.77 -2.73 16.60
N THR A 238 9.21 -1.75 17.39
CA THR A 238 9.42 -1.92 18.84
C THR A 238 8.11 -2.29 19.55
N GLY A 239 8.14 -3.32 20.39
CA GLY A 239 6.98 -3.72 21.22
C GLY A 239 5.89 -4.52 20.50
N TYR A 240 6.04 -4.85 19.21
CA TYR A 240 5.09 -5.67 18.47
C TYR A 240 5.77 -6.82 17.70
N SER A 241 5.04 -7.90 17.48
CA SER A 241 5.45 -8.96 16.56
C SER A 241 5.46 -8.47 15.11
N ASN A 242 6.29 -9.11 14.29
CA ASN A 242 6.38 -8.83 12.86
C ASN A 242 5.01 -8.94 12.19
N LYS A 243 4.69 -7.99 11.32
CA LYS A 243 3.46 -8.00 10.52
C LYS A 243 3.79 -7.94 9.04
N THR A 244 3.00 -8.67 8.26
CA THR A 244 3.08 -8.67 6.80
C THR A 244 1.93 -7.86 6.22
N TYR A 245 2.23 -7.02 5.23
CA TYR A 245 1.26 -6.26 4.44
C TYR A 245 1.49 -6.59 2.97
N THR A 246 0.44 -6.48 2.15
CA THR A 246 0.53 -6.73 0.71
C THR A 246 -0.08 -5.55 -0.03
N GLU A 247 0.56 -5.16 -1.13
CA GLU A 247 0.11 -4.12 -2.04
C GLU A 247 0.04 -4.69 -3.46
N GLY A 248 -0.90 -4.17 -4.26
CA GLY A 248 -1.12 -4.61 -5.63
C GLY A 248 -1.56 -6.07 -5.72
N ASN A 249 -1.24 -6.71 -6.85
CA ASN A 249 -1.60 -8.10 -7.11
C ASN A 249 -0.52 -9.05 -6.58
N TYR A 250 -0.29 -9.03 -5.28
CA TYR A 250 0.74 -9.88 -4.67
C TYR A 250 0.31 -11.35 -4.64
N TYR A 251 1.10 -12.19 -5.31
CA TYR A 251 1.04 -13.63 -5.22
C TYR A 251 2.43 -14.18 -4.91
N SER A 252 2.55 -14.98 -3.86
CA SER A 252 3.83 -15.62 -3.52
C SER A 252 4.33 -16.48 -4.67
N THR A 253 5.65 -16.69 -4.76
CA THR A 253 6.27 -17.58 -5.77
C THR A 253 5.79 -19.03 -5.64
N SER A 254 5.35 -19.44 -4.45
CA SER A 254 4.78 -20.76 -4.19
C SER A 254 3.33 -20.95 -4.67
N SER A 255 2.65 -19.89 -5.12
CA SER A 255 1.21 -19.93 -5.46
C SER A 255 0.89 -20.96 -6.53
N PHE A 256 1.78 -21.16 -7.51
CA PHE A 256 1.62 -22.18 -8.54
C PHE A 256 1.79 -23.60 -7.97
N ALA A 257 2.88 -23.85 -7.26
CA ALA A 257 3.16 -25.15 -6.65
C ALA A 257 2.06 -25.58 -5.66
N ASN A 258 1.49 -24.61 -4.93
CA ASN A 258 0.39 -24.82 -4.00
C ASN A 258 -0.99 -24.91 -4.67
N ARG A 259 -1.06 -24.83 -6.01
CA ARG A 259 -2.30 -24.90 -6.80
C ARG A 259 -3.37 -23.88 -6.36
N SER A 260 -2.94 -22.65 -6.05
CA SER A 260 -3.85 -21.59 -5.61
C SER A 260 -4.86 -21.24 -6.69
N THR A 261 -6.15 -21.49 -6.44
CA THR A 261 -7.23 -21.21 -7.41
C THR A 261 -7.39 -19.72 -7.68
N VAL A 262 -7.15 -18.87 -6.68
CA VAL A 262 -7.17 -17.40 -6.83
C VAL A 262 -6.05 -16.95 -7.77
N TYR A 263 -4.85 -17.51 -7.61
CA TYR A 263 -3.72 -17.23 -8.51
C TYR A 263 -4.00 -17.69 -9.94
N ALA A 264 -4.53 -18.91 -10.12
CA ALA A 264 -4.91 -19.40 -11.45
C ALA A 264 -5.95 -18.50 -12.12
N ASN A 265 -6.95 -18.05 -11.36
CA ASN A 265 -7.96 -17.13 -11.87
C ASN A 265 -7.33 -15.80 -12.34
N ALA A 266 -6.44 -15.22 -11.54
CA ALA A 266 -5.74 -14.00 -11.94
C ALA A 266 -4.90 -14.19 -13.22
N MET A 267 -4.18 -15.31 -13.37
CA MET A 267 -3.41 -15.59 -14.58
C MET A 267 -4.30 -15.79 -15.81
N TYR A 268 -5.49 -16.36 -15.64
CA TYR A 268 -6.46 -16.51 -16.73
C TYR A 268 -6.90 -15.14 -17.25
N HIS A 269 -7.33 -14.25 -16.34
CA HIS A 269 -7.83 -12.92 -16.72
C HIS A 269 -6.75 -11.97 -17.23
N LEU A 270 -5.47 -12.31 -17.08
CA LEU A 270 -4.38 -11.60 -17.77
C LEU A 270 -4.35 -11.85 -19.29
N LEU A 271 -4.87 -12.98 -19.78
CA LEU A 271 -4.71 -13.38 -21.18
C LEU A 271 -6.03 -13.70 -21.88
N PHE A 272 -7.09 -14.00 -21.14
CA PHE A 272 -8.33 -14.56 -21.65
C PHE A 272 -9.56 -13.92 -21.00
N SER A 273 -10.69 -13.97 -21.71
CA SER A 273 -11.95 -13.35 -21.30
C SER A 273 -13.18 -14.21 -21.61
N TYR A 274 -13.03 -15.52 -21.85
CA TYR A 274 -14.18 -16.39 -22.09
C TYR A 274 -15.10 -16.42 -20.85
N PRO A 275 -16.44 -16.44 -21.05
CA PRO A 275 -17.41 -16.24 -19.98
C PRO A 275 -17.53 -17.43 -19.04
N SER A 276 -17.27 -18.65 -19.51
CA SER A 276 -17.24 -19.86 -18.68
C SER A 276 -15.91 -20.56 -18.85
N TYR A 277 -15.21 -20.80 -17.74
CA TYR A 277 -13.94 -21.51 -17.73
C TYR A 277 -13.73 -22.29 -16.43
N SER A 278 -12.86 -23.30 -16.48
CA SER A 278 -12.45 -24.07 -15.31
C SER A 278 -11.00 -24.52 -15.45
N ILE A 279 -10.29 -24.59 -14.33
CA ILE A 279 -8.89 -25.05 -14.31
C ILE A 279 -8.86 -26.52 -14.74
N LYS A 280 -8.09 -26.81 -15.79
CA LYS A 280 -7.92 -28.16 -16.34
C LYS A 280 -6.69 -28.85 -15.76
N SER A 281 -5.53 -28.18 -15.74
CA SER A 281 -4.30 -28.77 -15.22
C SER A 281 -3.26 -27.74 -14.77
N TRP A 282 -2.35 -28.23 -13.92
CA TRP A 282 -1.12 -27.57 -13.47
C TRP A 282 0.05 -28.47 -13.89
N ASN A 283 0.87 -28.04 -14.84
CA ASN A 283 1.97 -28.82 -15.41
C ASN A 283 3.31 -28.10 -15.28
#